data_AF-A0A2V4R6Z7-F1
#
_entry.id   AF-A0A2V4R6Z7-F1
#
_cell.length_a   1.000
_cell.length_b   1.000
_cell.length_c   1.000
_cell.angle_alpha   90.00
_cell.angle_beta   90.00
_cell.angle_gamma   90.00
#
_symmetry.space_group_name_H-M   'P 1'
#
loop_
_entity.id
_entity.type
_entity.pdbx_description
1 polymer ?
#
loop_
_entity_poly.entity_id
_entity_poly.type
_entity_poly.pdbx_seq_one_letter_code
_entity_poly.pdbx_strand_id
1 'polypeptide(L)'
;PGEAPTTRISAADYAETYGVDLDTAYDQLQAAAKALYNRSITFYVPAYRRNGKPLPPTQVQMRWVGEAHYHKGEGWIELFWWHKVLPYLTGLKKNFTSYQLQQTSALRSIYSWKLLELMTQYTSTGWMEFTVEDFGASMDATDKQRADFGKIRTKIIEPAVRELTEKDGWLIEWKPIKKGRKVAKLRFDFKRNPQPRLL
;
A
#
# COMPACT_ATOMS: atom_id res chain seq x y z
N PRO A 1 11.07 -17.01 25.98
CA PRO A 1 10.19 -17.22 24.81
C PRO A 1 8.91 -16.39 24.98
N GLY A 2 8.85 -15.23 24.32
CA GLY A 2 7.63 -14.40 24.33
C GLY A 2 6.63 -14.95 23.32
N GLU A 3 5.35 -14.95 23.67
CA GLU A 3 4.27 -15.31 22.74
C GLU A 3 4.36 -14.46 21.47
N ALA A 4 4.08 -15.08 20.32
CA ALA A 4 4.00 -14.34 19.08
C ALA A 4 2.86 -13.32 19.20
N PRO A 5 3.09 -12.05 18.85
CA PRO A 5 2.02 -11.06 18.86
C PRO A 5 0.93 -11.53 17.92
N THR A 6 -0.28 -11.53 18.47
CA THR A 6 -1.45 -12.08 17.80
C THR A 6 -2.45 -10.96 17.56
N THR A 7 -3.08 -10.96 16.39
CA THR A 7 -4.18 -10.05 16.07
C THR A 7 -5.40 -10.86 15.69
N ARG A 8 -6.50 -10.63 16.41
CA ARG A 8 -7.81 -11.18 16.08
C ARG A 8 -8.60 -10.15 15.27
N ILE A 9 -9.23 -10.59 14.18
CA ILE A 9 -10.08 -9.75 13.33
C ILE A 9 -11.43 -10.44 13.15
N SER A 10 -12.51 -9.75 13.56
CA SER A 10 -13.89 -10.24 13.44
C SER A 10 -14.47 -9.89 12.06
N ALA A 11 -15.23 -10.82 11.48
CA ALA A 11 -16.01 -10.60 10.27
C ALA A 11 -17.14 -9.60 10.51
N ALA A 12 -17.69 -9.52 11.72
CA ALA A 12 -18.71 -8.52 12.05
C ALA A 12 -18.13 -7.10 12.00
N ASP A 13 -16.99 -6.87 12.66
CA ASP A 13 -16.30 -5.57 12.65
C ASP A 13 -15.89 -5.18 11.22
N TYR A 14 -15.45 -6.17 10.43
CA TYR A 14 -15.11 -5.97 9.02
C TYR A 14 -16.34 -5.60 8.19
N ALA A 15 -17.45 -6.32 8.33
CA ALA A 15 -18.71 -6.04 7.64
C ALA A 15 -19.20 -4.62 7.92
N GLU A 16 -19.20 -4.22 9.20
CA GLU A 16 -19.58 -2.88 9.64
C GLU A 16 -18.65 -1.81 9.05
N THR A 17 -17.33 -2.01 9.15
CA THR A 17 -16.33 -1.00 8.72
C THR A 17 -16.34 -0.77 7.22
N TYR A 18 -16.56 -1.83 6.42
CA TYR A 18 -16.44 -1.79 4.96
C TYR A 18 -17.79 -1.83 4.24
N GLY A 19 -18.92 -1.91 4.97
CA GLY A 19 -20.27 -1.90 4.41
C GLY A 19 -20.55 -3.08 3.48
N VAL A 20 -20.07 -4.27 3.85
CA VAL A 20 -20.31 -5.53 3.13
C VAL A 20 -21.16 -6.47 3.97
N ASP A 21 -21.83 -7.44 3.34
CA ASP A 21 -22.57 -8.46 4.09
C ASP A 21 -21.61 -9.40 4.85
N LEU A 22 -22.14 -10.07 5.87
CA LEU A 22 -21.35 -10.89 6.80
C LEU A 22 -20.68 -12.09 6.11
N ASP A 23 -21.35 -12.72 5.14
CA ASP A 23 -20.81 -13.86 4.40
C ASP A 23 -19.64 -13.41 3.51
N THR A 24 -19.81 -12.29 2.80
CA THR A 24 -18.74 -11.67 2.01
C THR A 24 -17.56 -11.24 2.90
N ALA A 25 -17.81 -10.63 4.06
CA ALA A 25 -16.77 -10.27 5.02
C ALA A 25 -15.95 -11.49 5.44
N TYR A 26 -16.64 -12.60 5.69
CA TYR A 26 -16.05 -13.85 6.13
C TYR A 26 -15.13 -14.46 5.07
N ASP A 27 -15.62 -14.57 3.83
CA ASP A 27 -14.85 -15.06 2.69
C ASP A 27 -13.62 -14.17 2.41
N GLN A 28 -13.79 -12.85 2.50
CA GLN A 28 -12.71 -11.89 2.29
C GLN A 28 -11.64 -11.99 3.38
N LEU A 29 -12.01 -12.10 4.66
CA LEU A 29 -11.05 -12.28 5.75
C LEU A 29 -10.29 -13.60 5.61
N GLN A 30 -10.96 -14.68 5.26
CA GLN A 30 -10.31 -15.97 5.04
C GLN A 30 -9.30 -15.89 3.89
N ALA A 31 -9.71 -15.32 2.76
CA ALA A 31 -8.84 -15.14 1.60
C ALA A 31 -7.65 -14.23 1.93
N ALA A 32 -7.87 -13.15 2.67
CA ALA A 32 -6.84 -12.20 3.08
C ALA A 32 -5.81 -12.84 4.02
N ALA A 33 -6.25 -13.58 5.03
CA ALA A 33 -5.37 -14.32 5.95
C ALA A 33 -4.48 -15.31 5.20
N LYS A 34 -5.08 -16.11 4.30
CA LYS A 34 -4.35 -17.06 3.47
C LYS A 34 -3.34 -16.36 2.54
N ALA A 35 -3.74 -15.25 1.93
CA ALA A 35 -2.85 -14.47 1.07
C ALA A 35 -1.67 -13.88 1.86
N LEU A 36 -1.91 -13.34 3.05
CA LEU A 36 -0.88 -12.76 3.91
C LEU A 36 0.13 -13.82 4.39
N TYR A 37 -0.36 -15.00 4.77
CA TYR A 37 0.48 -16.15 5.12
C TYR A 37 1.39 -16.58 3.96
N ASN A 38 0.85 -16.62 2.74
CA ASN A 38 1.60 -17.03 1.56
C ASN A 38 2.59 -15.97 1.04
N ARG A 39 2.50 -14.72 1.49
CA ARG A 39 3.44 -13.66 1.10
C ARG A 39 4.74 -13.71 1.92
N SER A 40 5.80 -13.22 1.30
CA SER A 40 7.10 -13.00 1.95
C SER A 40 7.54 -11.55 1.80
N ILE A 41 8.29 -11.07 2.79
CA ILE A 41 9.06 -9.84 2.73
C ILE A 41 10.47 -10.22 2.32
N THR A 42 11.02 -9.54 1.31
CA THR A 42 12.39 -9.71 0.83
C THR A 42 13.16 -8.42 1.03
N PHE A 43 14.33 -8.49 1.64
CA PHE A 43 15.26 -7.37 1.76
C PHE A 43 16.67 -7.80 1.37
N TYR A 44 17.44 -6.84 0.89
CA TYR A 44 18.82 -7.04 0.47
C TYR A 44 19.73 -6.34 1.48
N VAL A 45 20.55 -7.12 2.19
CA VAL A 45 21.56 -6.57 3.11
C VAL A 45 22.94 -6.60 2.44
N PRO A 46 23.79 -5.58 2.62
CA PRO A 46 25.15 -5.60 2.13
C PRO A 46 25.89 -6.85 2.62
N ALA A 47 26.52 -7.57 1.71
CA ALA A 47 27.33 -8.73 2.05
C ALA A 47 28.78 -8.34 2.37
N TYR A 48 29.46 -9.16 3.16
CA TYR A 48 30.90 -8.99 3.43
C TYR A 48 31.72 -9.13 2.14
N ARG A 49 32.87 -8.46 2.07
CA ARG A 49 33.83 -8.68 0.98
C ARG A 49 34.55 -10.01 1.19
N ARG A 50 34.75 -10.78 0.11
CA ARG A 50 35.64 -11.95 0.11
C ARG A 50 36.83 -11.65 -0.79
N ASN A 51 38.05 -11.70 -0.24
CA ASN A 51 39.29 -11.38 -0.95
C ASN A 51 39.26 -10.00 -1.64
N GLY A 52 38.74 -8.97 -0.96
CA GLY A 52 38.65 -7.61 -1.51
C GLY A 52 37.56 -7.39 -2.56
N LYS A 53 36.90 -8.45 -3.07
CA LYS A 53 35.80 -8.34 -4.04
C LYS A 53 34.45 -8.17 -3.33
N PRO A 54 33.58 -7.26 -3.79
CA PRO A 54 32.22 -7.14 -3.29
C PRO A 54 31.43 -8.42 -3.65
N LEU A 55 30.78 -9.03 -2.65
CA LEU A 55 29.82 -10.11 -2.87
C LEU A 55 28.44 -9.53 -3.21
N PRO A 56 27.59 -10.30 -3.92
CA PRO A 56 26.20 -9.91 -4.10
C PRO A 56 25.53 -9.72 -2.72
N PRO A 57 24.59 -8.75 -2.58
CA PRO A 57 23.86 -8.55 -1.34
C PRO A 57 23.22 -9.85 -0.86
N THR A 58 23.24 -10.10 0.45
CA THR A 58 22.53 -11.23 1.02
C THR A 58 21.04 -10.96 0.92
N GLN A 59 20.34 -11.80 0.18
CA GLN A 59 18.89 -11.80 0.14
C GLN A 59 18.37 -12.44 1.42
N VAL A 60 17.58 -11.69 2.19
CA VAL A 60 16.90 -12.22 3.37
C VAL A 60 15.41 -12.22 3.08
N GLN A 61 14.79 -13.37 3.29
CA GLN A 61 13.37 -13.60 3.08
C GLN A 61 12.71 -13.99 4.40
N MET A 62 11.58 -13.37 4.72
CA MET A 62 10.78 -13.73 5.89
C MET A 62 9.30 -13.70 5.59
N ARG A 63 8.49 -14.38 6.39
CA ARG A 63 7.02 -14.34 6.31
C ARG A 63 6.47 -13.10 6.99
N TRP A 64 5.27 -12.67 6.58
CA TRP A 64 4.50 -11.65 7.31
C TRP A 64 3.97 -12.20 8.62
N VAL A 65 3.25 -13.32 8.52
CA VAL A 65 2.68 -14.06 9.65
C VAL A 65 3.28 -15.47 9.65
N GLY A 66 3.65 -15.97 10.83
CA GLY A 66 4.12 -17.34 11.01
C GLY A 66 2.98 -18.35 10.99
N GLU A 67 1.80 -17.94 11.48
CA GLU A 67 0.59 -18.75 11.55
C GLU A 67 -0.63 -17.89 11.24
N ALA A 68 -1.68 -18.52 10.73
CA ALA A 68 -2.99 -17.91 10.49
C ALA A 68 -4.07 -18.92 10.84
N HIS A 69 -4.86 -18.64 11.87
CA HIS A 69 -6.01 -19.48 12.24
C HIS A 69 -7.28 -18.94 11.61
N TYR A 70 -8.09 -19.87 11.14
CA TYR A 70 -9.42 -19.59 10.63
C TYR A 70 -10.42 -20.39 11.46
N HIS A 71 -11.23 -19.68 12.23
CA HIS A 71 -12.20 -20.31 13.12
C HIS A 71 -13.52 -20.44 12.38
N LYS A 72 -13.73 -21.63 11.76
CA LYS A 72 -14.90 -21.88 10.93
C LYS A 72 -16.19 -21.83 11.77
N GLY A 73 -17.11 -20.91 11.47
CA GLY A 73 -18.38 -20.74 12.20
C GLY A 73 -18.30 -19.84 13.43
N GLU A 74 -17.10 -19.42 13.86
CA GLU A 74 -16.92 -18.47 14.96
C GLU A 74 -16.88 -17.01 14.46
N GLY A 75 -16.60 -16.79 13.17
CA GLY A 75 -16.69 -15.46 12.57
C GLY A 75 -15.45 -14.59 12.76
N TRP A 76 -14.29 -15.14 13.12
CA TRP A 76 -13.03 -14.39 13.21
C TRP A 76 -11.82 -15.17 12.69
N ILE A 77 -10.75 -14.43 12.42
CA ILE A 77 -9.42 -14.96 12.11
C ILE A 77 -8.41 -14.53 13.17
N GLU A 78 -7.33 -15.30 13.31
CA GLU A 78 -6.18 -14.92 14.14
C GLU A 78 -4.90 -14.96 13.30
N LEU A 79 -4.11 -13.91 13.40
CA LEU A 79 -2.85 -13.73 12.69
C LEU A 79 -1.71 -13.66 13.69
N PHE A 80 -0.72 -14.52 13.53
CA PHE A 80 0.44 -14.60 14.42
C PHE A 80 1.64 -13.99 13.71
N TRP A 81 2.02 -12.78 14.11
CA TRP A 81 3.02 -12.00 13.40
C TRP A 81 4.42 -12.60 13.57
N TRP A 82 5.19 -12.62 12.48
CA TRP A 82 6.60 -12.98 12.61
C TRP A 82 7.33 -11.92 13.43
N HIS A 83 7.97 -12.33 14.52
CA HIS A 83 8.57 -11.40 15.50
C HIS A 83 9.55 -10.39 14.88
N LYS A 84 10.29 -10.77 13.82
CA LYS A 84 11.21 -9.85 13.13
C LYS A 84 10.49 -8.82 12.24
N VAL A 85 9.21 -9.01 11.92
CA VAL A 85 8.41 -8.02 11.17
C VAL A 85 7.96 -6.87 12.08
N LEU A 86 7.77 -7.13 13.38
CA LEU A 86 7.21 -6.14 14.30
C LEU A 86 7.99 -4.83 14.38
N PRO A 87 9.34 -4.80 14.49
CA PRO A 87 10.05 -3.53 14.55
C PRO A 87 9.84 -2.69 13.29
N TYR A 88 9.55 -3.33 12.15
CA TYR A 88 9.19 -2.61 10.93
C TYR A 88 7.77 -2.07 11.02
N LEU A 89 6.80 -2.84 11.52
CA LEU A 89 5.42 -2.35 11.73
C LEU A 89 5.33 -1.24 12.79
N THR A 90 6.09 -1.35 13.87
CA THR A 90 6.03 -0.43 15.03
C THR A 90 7.03 0.73 14.92
N GLY A 91 8.22 0.50 14.37
CA GLY A 91 9.19 1.56 14.04
C GLY A 91 8.67 2.49 12.95
N LEU A 92 7.78 2.00 12.09
CA LEU A 92 7.01 2.81 11.16
C LEU A 92 5.93 3.67 11.83
N LYS A 93 5.46 3.46 13.07
CA LYS A 93 4.40 4.33 13.66
C LYS A 93 4.75 5.82 13.65
N LYS A 94 6.05 6.18 13.66
CA LYS A 94 6.50 7.58 13.61
C LYS A 94 6.48 8.17 12.19
N ASN A 95 6.58 7.34 11.15
CA ASN A 95 6.60 7.71 9.73
C ASN A 95 5.38 7.19 8.96
N PHE A 96 4.48 6.47 9.63
CA PHE A 96 3.27 5.97 9.02
C PHE A 96 2.41 7.18 8.74
N THR A 97 1.89 7.23 7.53
CA THR A 97 0.72 8.06 7.35
C THR A 97 -0.40 7.45 8.17
N SER A 98 -0.77 8.09 9.28
CA SER A 98 -1.97 7.70 10.01
C SER A 98 -3.19 8.07 9.17
N TYR A 99 -3.76 7.06 8.49
CA TYR A 99 -5.05 7.19 7.82
C TYR A 99 -6.17 6.76 8.76
N GLN A 100 -7.30 7.46 8.67
CA GLN A 100 -8.55 6.94 9.21
C GLN A 100 -9.01 5.79 8.30
N LEU A 101 -9.02 4.57 8.84
CA LEU A 101 -9.38 3.32 8.14
C LEU A 101 -10.72 3.43 7.37
N GLN A 102 -11.65 4.23 7.89
CA GLN A 102 -12.97 4.47 7.29
C GLN A 102 -12.95 5.33 6.02
N GLN A 103 -11.95 6.20 5.83
CA GLN A 103 -11.89 7.06 4.63
C GLN A 103 -11.41 6.27 3.42
N THR A 104 -10.53 5.31 3.66
CA THR A 104 -9.86 4.53 2.60
C THR A 104 -10.52 3.17 2.34
N SER A 105 -11.45 2.72 3.19
CA SER A 105 -12.20 1.46 3.02
C SER A 105 -12.96 1.36 1.69
N ALA A 106 -13.29 2.50 1.07
CA ALA A 106 -13.98 2.56 -0.22
C ALA A 106 -13.06 2.42 -1.46
N LEU A 107 -11.74 2.47 -1.29
CA LEU A 107 -10.76 2.41 -2.38
C LEU A 107 -10.55 0.97 -2.83
N ARG A 108 -10.87 0.68 -4.10
CA ARG A 108 -10.76 -0.67 -4.69
C ARG A 108 -9.47 -0.85 -5.48
N SER A 109 -8.88 0.21 -6.00
CA SER A 109 -7.64 0.12 -6.78
C SER A 109 -6.41 0.18 -5.89
N ILE A 110 -5.50 -0.78 -6.06
CA ILE A 110 -4.18 -0.77 -5.41
C ILE A 110 -3.37 0.48 -5.78
N TYR A 111 -3.59 1.04 -6.97
CA TYR A 111 -2.93 2.28 -7.38
C TYR A 111 -3.52 3.50 -6.68
N SER A 112 -4.80 3.50 -6.34
CA SER A 112 -5.38 4.58 -5.51
C SER A 112 -4.76 4.58 -4.12
N TRP A 113 -4.61 3.40 -3.52
CA TRP A 113 -3.93 3.24 -2.24
C TRP A 113 -2.47 3.72 -2.28
N LYS A 114 -1.71 3.33 -3.31
CA LYS A 114 -0.31 3.76 -3.47
C LYS A 114 -0.17 5.26 -3.73
N LEU A 115 -1.06 5.83 -4.55
CA LEU A 115 -1.03 7.27 -4.80
C LEU A 115 -1.38 8.04 -3.53
N LEU A 116 -2.36 7.57 -2.76
CA LEU A 116 -2.70 8.15 -1.47
C LEU A 116 -1.50 8.08 -0.51
N GLU A 117 -0.88 6.90 -0.39
CA GLU A 117 0.33 6.69 0.41
C GLU A 117 1.43 7.69 0.06
N LEU A 118 1.71 7.85 -1.24
CA LEU A 118 2.68 8.83 -1.72
C LEU A 118 2.27 10.25 -1.35
N MET A 119 1.04 10.67 -1.69
CA MET A 119 0.58 12.04 -1.41
C MET A 119 0.72 12.38 0.06
N THR A 120 0.37 11.46 0.95
CA THR A 120 0.30 11.83 2.35
C THR A 120 1.66 11.96 3.02
N GLN A 121 2.69 11.29 2.50
CA GLN A 121 4.09 11.57 2.85
C GLN A 121 4.48 13.03 2.57
N TYR A 122 3.81 13.67 1.62
CA TYR A 122 4.03 15.06 1.20
C TYR A 122 2.84 15.98 1.57
N THR A 123 2.03 15.63 2.57
CA THR A 123 0.90 16.48 3.00
C THR A 123 1.35 17.84 3.51
N SER A 124 2.52 17.89 4.17
CA SER A 124 3.07 19.14 4.70
C SER A 124 3.41 20.16 3.61
N THR A 125 3.80 19.70 2.42
CA THR A 125 4.05 20.55 1.25
C THR A 125 2.81 20.73 0.38
N GLY A 126 1.88 19.77 0.40
CA GLY A 126 0.69 19.73 -0.45
C GLY A 126 1.01 19.36 -1.90
N TRP A 127 2.23 18.85 -2.16
CA TRP A 127 2.70 18.65 -3.50
C TRP A 127 3.89 17.69 -3.57
N MET A 128 4.00 16.93 -4.67
CA MET A 128 5.14 16.03 -4.95
C MET A 128 5.57 16.08 -6.42
N GLU A 129 6.84 15.76 -6.69
CA GLU A 129 7.40 15.65 -8.03
C GLU A 129 8.30 14.43 -8.14
N PHE A 130 8.10 13.62 -9.17
CA PHE A 130 8.88 12.41 -9.42
C PHE A 130 9.29 12.31 -10.88
N THR A 131 10.41 11.63 -11.18
CA THR A 131 10.63 11.17 -12.54
C THR A 131 9.55 10.15 -12.92
N VAL A 132 9.29 9.96 -14.22
CA VAL A 132 8.31 8.95 -14.67
C VAL A 132 8.73 7.54 -14.21
N GLU A 133 10.03 7.28 -14.16
CA GLU A 133 10.60 6.00 -13.73
C GLU A 133 10.41 5.78 -12.22
N ASP A 134 10.78 6.75 -11.39
CA ASP A 134 10.61 6.67 -9.94
C ASP A 134 9.13 6.54 -9.57
N PHE A 135 8.25 7.32 -10.24
CA PHE A 135 6.81 7.19 -10.03
C PHE A 135 6.32 5.78 -10.39
N GLY A 136 6.74 5.24 -11.54
CA GLY A 136 6.39 3.87 -11.93
C GLY A 136 6.87 2.82 -10.93
N ALA A 137 8.05 3.01 -10.34
CA ALA A 137 8.58 2.15 -9.30
C ALA A 137 7.77 2.26 -7.99
N SER A 138 7.50 3.47 -7.50
CA SER A 138 6.69 3.69 -6.29
C SER A 138 5.27 3.13 -6.42
N MET A 139 4.71 3.18 -7.63
CA MET A 139 3.39 2.64 -7.92
C MET A 139 3.36 1.10 -8.10
N ASP A 140 4.49 0.39 -7.97
CA ASP A 140 4.67 -1.01 -8.37
C ASP A 140 4.08 -1.29 -9.76
N ALA A 141 4.33 -0.40 -10.72
CA ALA A 141 3.90 -0.60 -12.09
C ALA A 141 4.63 -1.79 -12.72
N THR A 142 3.89 -2.67 -13.39
CA THR A 142 4.47 -3.79 -14.14
C THR A 142 5.31 -3.28 -15.31
N ASP A 143 6.25 -4.10 -15.80
CA ASP A 143 7.08 -3.74 -16.97
C ASP A 143 6.23 -3.37 -18.19
N LYS A 144 5.10 -4.06 -18.38
CA LYS A 144 4.13 -3.76 -19.45
C LYS A 144 3.53 -2.37 -19.31
N GLN A 145 3.23 -1.93 -18.09
CA GLN A 145 2.73 -0.58 -17.81
C GLN A 145 3.82 0.48 -17.91
N ARG A 146 5.05 0.16 -17.52
CA ARG A 146 6.22 1.05 -17.61
C ARG A 146 6.77 1.22 -19.04
N ALA A 147 6.33 0.37 -19.97
CA ALA A 147 6.78 0.38 -21.37
C ALA A 147 6.63 1.75 -22.05
N ASP A 148 5.60 2.52 -21.69
CA ASP A 148 5.40 3.88 -22.19
C ASP A 148 4.59 4.73 -21.21
N PHE A 149 4.76 6.06 -21.31
CA PHE A 149 4.07 7.00 -20.43
C PHE A 149 2.53 6.97 -20.59
N GLY A 150 2.02 6.65 -21.79
CA GLY A 150 0.59 6.58 -22.05
C GLY A 150 -0.11 5.53 -21.19
N LYS A 151 0.53 4.39 -20.96
CA LYS A 151 0.02 3.35 -20.06
C LYS A 151 0.09 3.76 -18.60
N ILE A 152 1.19 4.36 -18.13
CA ILE A 152 1.26 4.90 -16.76
C ILE A 152 0.12 5.89 -16.54
N ARG A 153 -0.09 6.82 -17.48
CA ARG A 153 -1.18 7.79 -17.42
C ARG A 153 -2.55 7.12 -17.33
N THR A 154 -2.90 6.29 -18.31
CA THR A 154 -4.27 5.78 -18.48
C THR A 154 -4.62 4.60 -17.57
N LYS A 155 -3.63 3.83 -17.09
CA LYS A 155 -3.85 2.64 -16.25
C LYS A 155 -3.57 2.87 -14.77
N ILE A 156 -2.82 3.91 -14.43
CA ILE A 156 -2.38 4.16 -13.04
C ILE A 156 -2.84 5.54 -12.59
N ILE A 157 -2.35 6.61 -13.24
CA ILE A 157 -2.59 7.98 -12.76
C ILE A 157 -4.07 8.35 -12.83
N GLU A 158 -4.67 8.29 -14.02
CA GLU A 158 -6.06 8.75 -14.22
C GLU A 158 -7.07 7.95 -13.38
N PRO A 159 -7.01 6.60 -13.32
CA PRO A 159 -7.92 5.84 -12.45
C PRO A 159 -7.74 6.14 -10.97
N ALA A 160 -6.50 6.27 -10.50
CA ALA A 160 -6.19 6.54 -9.09
C ALA A 160 -6.65 7.93 -8.66
N VAL A 161 -6.34 8.96 -9.47
CA VAL A 161 -6.78 10.34 -9.23
C VAL A 161 -8.30 10.41 -9.18
N ARG A 162 -8.98 9.80 -10.17
CA ARG A 162 -10.45 9.78 -10.21
C ARG A 162 -11.04 9.15 -8.96
N GLU A 163 -10.58 7.95 -8.58
CA GLU A 163 -11.13 7.26 -7.40
C GLU A 163 -10.88 8.03 -6.10
N LEU A 164 -9.70 8.61 -5.91
CA LEU A 164 -9.39 9.42 -4.72
C LEU A 164 -10.23 10.69 -4.64
N THR A 165 -10.48 11.35 -5.77
CA THR A 165 -11.37 12.52 -5.82
C THR A 165 -12.83 12.14 -5.57
N GLU A 166 -13.31 11.07 -6.19
CA GLU A 166 -14.70 10.62 -6.09
C GLU A 166 -15.05 9.93 -4.78
N LYS A 167 -14.07 9.28 -4.12
CA LYS A 167 -14.33 8.46 -2.92
C LYS A 167 -13.64 8.91 -1.65
N ASP A 168 -12.50 9.59 -1.73
CA ASP A 168 -11.70 9.92 -0.54
C ASP A 168 -11.55 11.43 -0.30
N GLY A 169 -12.29 12.27 -1.03
CA GLY A 169 -12.39 13.71 -0.77
C GLY A 169 -11.10 14.49 -1.08
N TRP A 170 -10.27 14.00 -2.00
CA TRP A 170 -9.07 14.71 -2.43
C TRP A 170 -9.29 15.56 -3.68
N LEU A 171 -8.75 16.78 -3.66
CA LEU A 171 -8.58 17.58 -4.86
C LEU A 171 -7.15 17.35 -5.35
N ILE A 172 -6.99 16.72 -6.51
CA ILE A 172 -5.68 16.34 -7.05
C ILE A 172 -5.57 16.88 -8.47
N GLU A 173 -4.57 17.71 -8.69
CA GLU A 173 -4.14 18.12 -10.02
C GLU A 173 -2.79 17.48 -10.32
N TRP A 174 -2.61 17.05 -11.57
CA TRP A 174 -1.33 16.52 -11.99
C TRP A 174 -0.97 17.03 -13.39
N LYS A 175 0.32 17.25 -13.62
CA LYS A 175 0.83 17.67 -14.93
C LYS A 175 2.14 16.98 -15.29
N PRO A 176 2.30 16.60 -16.57
CA PRO A 176 3.57 16.11 -17.08
C PRO A 176 4.55 17.26 -17.31
N ILE A 177 5.79 17.12 -16.85
CA ILE A 177 6.90 18.04 -17.15
C ILE A 177 7.75 17.41 -18.25
N LYS A 178 7.79 18.07 -19.40
CA LYS A 178 8.49 17.58 -20.59
C LYS A 178 9.97 17.99 -20.59
N LYS A 179 10.81 17.12 -21.14
CA LYS A 179 12.19 17.42 -21.57
C LYS A 179 12.28 17.11 -23.06
N GLY A 180 12.18 18.14 -23.89
CA GLY A 180 11.99 17.98 -25.34
C GLY A 180 10.66 17.30 -25.65
N ARG A 181 10.68 16.21 -26.44
CA ARG A 181 9.47 15.47 -26.83
C ARG A 181 9.00 14.46 -25.77
N LYS A 182 9.83 14.12 -24.78
CA LYS A 182 9.52 13.11 -23.77
C LYS A 182 9.00 13.75 -22.49
N VAL A 183 8.06 13.08 -21.81
CA VAL A 183 7.68 13.42 -20.43
C VAL A 183 8.77 12.89 -19.52
N ALA A 184 9.45 13.79 -18.79
CA ALA A 184 10.55 13.43 -17.91
C ALA A 184 10.08 13.25 -16.47
N LYS A 185 9.16 14.11 -16.02
CA LYS A 185 8.67 14.12 -14.65
C LYS A 185 7.16 14.29 -14.58
N LEU A 186 6.62 13.99 -13.40
CA LEU A 186 5.24 14.17 -13.02
C LEU A 186 5.18 15.05 -11.79
N ARG A 187 4.36 16.09 -11.88
CA ARG A 187 4.06 17.00 -10.78
C ARG A 187 2.63 16.72 -10.32
N PHE A 188 2.45 16.51 -9.02
CA PHE A 188 1.15 16.42 -8.37
C PHE A 188 1.03 17.55 -7.35
N ASP A 189 -0.11 18.23 -7.38
CA ASP A 189 -0.51 19.25 -6.43
C ASP A 189 -1.85 18.77 -5.84
N PHE A 190 -1.96 18.67 -4.52
CA PHE A 190 -3.10 18.04 -3.88
C PHE A 190 -3.45 18.66 -2.53
N LYS A 191 -4.74 18.64 -2.20
CA LYS A 191 -5.27 19.10 -0.91
C LYS A 191 -6.57 18.38 -0.58
N ARG A 192 -6.94 18.39 0.70
CA ARG A 192 -8.27 17.92 1.11
C ARG A 192 -9.34 18.86 0.56
N ASN A 193 -10.44 18.29 0.08
CA ASN A 193 -11.61 19.07 -0.28
C ASN A 193 -12.14 19.73 1.01
N PRO A 194 -12.22 21.07 1.07
CA PRO A 194 -12.68 21.77 2.27
C PRO A 194 -14.18 21.59 2.55
N GLN A 195 -14.96 21.11 1.56
CA GLN A 195 -16.36 20.79 1.77
C GLN A 195 -16.48 19.34 2.28
N PRO A 196 -17.05 19.12 3.48
CA PRO A 196 -17.42 17.77 3.87
C PRO A 196 -18.43 17.23 2.85
N ARG A 197 -18.25 15.98 2.41
CA ARG A 197 -19.35 15.31 1.72
C ARG A 197 -20.50 15.24 2.71
N LEU A 198 -21.63 15.85 2.32
CA LEU A 198 -22.92 15.54 2.91
C LEU A 198 -23.15 14.05 2.59
N LEU A 199 -22.83 13.19 3.55
CA LEU A 199 -23.25 11.80 3.55
C LEU A 199 -24.68 11.73 4.08
#